data_AF-A0AAJ2PK37-F1
#
_entry.id   AF-A0AAJ2PK37-F1
#
_cell.length_a   1.000
_cell.length_b   1.000
_cell.length_c   1.000
_cell.angle_alpha   90.00
_cell.angle_beta   90.00
_cell.angle_gamma   90.00
#
_symmetry.space_group_name_H-M   'P 1'
#
loop_
_entity.id
_entity.type
_entity.pdbx_description
1 polymer ?
#
loop_
_entity_poly.entity_id
_entity_poly.type
_entity_poly.pdbx_seq_one_letter_code
_entity_poly.pdbx_strand_id
1 'polypeptide(L)' 'MAFGHRIHTRLDAPLARLESRVVLEQLLERIPELRLAPGYRREPAPGLVMVRRPARLDVVL' A
#
# COMPACT_ATOMS: atom_id res chain seq x y z
N MET A 1 -8.11 12.68 -5.97
CA MET A 1 -7.97 12.00 -7.28
C MET A 1 -6.59 11.32 -7.33
N ALA A 2 -6.50 9.99 -7.12
CA ALA A 2 -5.20 9.29 -7.00
C ALA A 2 -4.65 8.67 -8.30
N PHE A 3 -5.50 8.54 -9.34
CA PHE A 3 -5.15 7.90 -10.63
C PHE A 3 -5.28 8.88 -11.80
N GLY A 4 -5.02 10.16 -11.58
CA GLY A 4 -5.19 11.20 -12.59
C GLY A 4 -6.66 11.49 -12.91
N HIS A 5 -6.89 12.25 -13.99
CA HIS A 5 -8.21 12.66 -14.44
C HIS A 5 -8.20 12.96 -15.95
N ARG A 6 -9.33 12.69 -16.64
CA ARG A 6 -9.53 12.87 -18.08
C ARG A 6 -8.43 12.22 -18.93
N ILE A 7 -7.81 12.95 -19.84
CA ILE A 7 -6.81 12.44 -20.79
C ILE A 7 -5.52 11.94 -20.11
N HIS A 8 -5.34 12.24 -18.82
CA HIS A 8 -4.24 11.73 -17.99
C HIS A 8 -4.71 10.69 -16.96
N THR A 9 -5.85 10.04 -17.19
CA THR A 9 -6.29 8.92 -16.36
C THR A 9 -5.31 7.75 -16.53
N ARG A 10 -4.80 7.22 -15.42
CA ARG A 10 -3.85 6.11 -15.46
C ARG A 10 -4.52 4.86 -16.01
N LEU A 11 -4.00 4.35 -17.12
CA LEU A 11 -4.51 3.16 -17.80
C LEU A 11 -4.47 1.90 -16.92
N ASP A 12 -3.47 1.80 -16.06
CA ASP A 12 -3.21 0.67 -15.17
C ASP A 12 -3.96 0.76 -13.82
N ALA A 13 -4.82 1.77 -13.63
CA ALA A 13 -5.61 1.90 -12.41
C ALA A 13 -6.44 0.65 -12.07
N PRO A 14 -7.05 -0.07 -13.03
CA PRO A 14 -7.76 -1.32 -12.74
C PRO A 14 -6.83 -2.43 -12.24
N LEU A 15 -5.64 -2.56 -12.83
CA LEU A 15 -4.67 -3.59 -12.44
C LEU A 15 -4.15 -3.33 -11.01
N ALA A 16 -3.73 -2.10 -10.71
CA ALA A 16 -3.26 -1.75 -9.37
C ALA A 16 -4.32 -2.02 -8.28
N ARG A 17 -5.61 -1.83 -8.60
CA ARG A 17 -6.72 -2.17 -7.70
C ARG A 17 -6.88 -3.67 -7.53
N LEU A 18 -6.80 -4.44 -8.61
CA LEU A 18 -6.89 -5.89 -8.56
C LEU A 18 -5.75 -6.49 -7.72
N GLU A 19 -4.52 -6.07 -7.97
CA GLU A 19 -3.35 -6.51 -7.20
C GLU A 19 -3.49 -6.18 -5.72
N SER A 20 -3.89 -4.94 -5.39
CA SER A 20 -4.11 -4.54 -4.00
C SER A 20 -5.20 -5.38 -3.34
N ARG A 21 -6.29 -5.67 -4.05
CA ARG A 21 -7.38 -6.50 -3.55
C ARG A 21 -6.91 -7.92 -3.26
N VAL A 22 -6.29 -8.58 -4.25
CA VAL A 22 -5.81 -9.97 -4.11
C VAL A 22 -4.80 -10.07 -2.96
N VAL A 23 -3.83 -9.16 -2.88
CA VAL A 23 -2.82 -9.18 -1.80
C VAL A 23 -3.48 -9.05 -0.43
N LEU A 24 -4.39 -8.09 -0.26
CA LEU A 24 -5.06 -7.87 1.03
C LEU A 24 -5.96 -9.05 1.42
N GLU A 25 -6.76 -9.58 0.49
CA GLU A 25 -7.63 -10.74 0.75
C GLU A 25 -6.78 -11.95 1.17
N GLN A 26 -5.74 -12.27 0.42
CA GLN A 26 -4.91 -13.46 0.65
C GLN A 26 -4.05 -13.36 1.93
N LEU A 27 -3.59 -12.16 2.29
CA LEU A 27 -2.87 -11.92 3.54
C LEU A 27 -3.78 -12.07 4.77
N LEU A 28 -4.94 -11.43 4.75
CA LEU A 28 -5.85 -11.42 5.90
C LEU A 28 -6.55 -12.77 6.10
N GLU A 29 -6.77 -13.54 5.02
CA GLU A 29 -7.28 -14.91 5.11
C GLU A 29 -6.27 -15.85 5.77
N ARG A 30 -4.98 -15.74 5.42
CA ARG A 30 -3.93 -16.61 5.97
C ARG A 30 -3.44 -16.19 7.34
N ILE A 31 -3.48 -14.89 7.63
CA ILE A 31 -2.89 -14.29 8.82
C ILE A 31 -3.91 -13.31 9.44
N PRO A 32 -4.99 -13.83 10.05
CA PRO A 32 -6.09 -13.01 10.54
C PRO A 32 -5.70 -12.10 11.72
N GLU A 33 -4.62 -12.43 12.43
CA GLU A 33 -4.12 -11.65 13.57
C GLU A 33 -3.06 -10.60 13.18
N LEU A 34 -2.76 -10.45 11.88
CA LEU A 34 -1.76 -9.50 11.39
C LEU A 34 -2.05 -8.07 11.88
N ARG A 35 -1.11 -7.51 12.64
CA ARG A 35 -1.20 -6.14 13.17
C ARG A 35 0.08 -5.37 12.89
N LEU A 36 0.00 -4.04 12.93
CA LEU A 36 1.20 -3.21 12.96
C LEU A 36 1.96 -3.46 14.27
N ALA A 37 3.29 -3.44 14.20
CA ALA A 37 4.13 -3.56 15.39
C ALA A 37 3.79 -2.46 16.41
N PRO A 38 3.75 -2.76 17.73
CA PRO A 38 3.49 -1.76 18.75
C PRO A 38 4.44 -0.56 18.65
N GLY A 39 3.89 0.65 18.67
CA GLY A 39 4.67 1.89 18.55
C GLY A 39 5.17 2.21 17.13
N TYR A 40 4.76 1.46 16.11
CA TYR A 40 5.12 1.75 14.72
C TYR A 40 4.79 3.19 14.33
N ARG A 41 5.79 3.89 13.80
CA ARG A 41 5.67 5.23 13.21
C ARG A 41 6.12 5.17 11.75
N ARG A 42 5.33 5.82 10.90
CA ARG A 42 5.59 5.89 9.46
C ARG A 42 6.72 6.87 9.18
N GLU A 43 7.89 6.34 8.83
CA GLU A 43 9.00 7.13 8.32
C GLU A 43 8.97 7.20 6.79
N PRO A 44 9.25 8.35 6.16
CA PRO A 44 9.31 8.47 4.71
C PRO A 44 10.52 7.71 4.15
N ALA A 45 10.36 7.06 3.00
CA ALA A 45 11.47 6.45 2.30
C ALA A 45 12.47 7.53 1.81
N PRO A 46 13.78 7.39 2.08
CA PRO A 46 14.78 8.37 1.67
C PRO A 46 14.86 8.47 0.13
N GLY A 47 15.04 9.68 -0.39
CA GLY A 47 15.18 9.94 -1.82
C GLY A 47 13.88 9.93 -2.64
N LEU A 48 12.71 9.69 -2.02
CA LEU A 48 11.41 9.66 -2.72
C LEU A 48 10.55 10.87 -2.32
N VAL A 49 10.65 11.97 -3.08
CA VAL A 49 9.92 13.22 -2.77
C VAL A 49 8.50 13.28 -3.38
N MET A 50 8.24 12.56 -4.49
CA MET A 50 6.93 12.58 -5.17
C MET A 50 6.00 11.44 -4.75
N VAL A 51 6.51 10.44 -4.04
CA VAL A 51 5.75 9.25 -3.63
C VAL A 51 5.68 9.19 -2.11
N ARG A 52 4.48 9.05 -1.56
CA ARG A 52 4.26 8.95 -0.11
C ARG A 52 4.48 7.53 0.41
N ARG A 53 5.64 6.92 0.10
CA ARG A 53 5.98 5.55 0.52
C ARG A 53 6.57 5.56 1.95
N PRO A 54 6.17 4.65 2.85
CA PRO A 54 6.92 4.41 4.08
C PRO A 54 8.26 3.72 3.77
N ALA A 55 9.29 3.96 4.57
CA ALA A 55 10.58 3.28 4.46
C ALA A 55 10.44 1.76 4.68
N ARG A 56 9.61 1.39 5.66
CA ARG A 56 9.27 0.02 6.07
C ARG A 56 7.86 -0.04 6.65
N LEU A 57 7.29 -1.22 6.74
CA LEU A 57 6.01 -1.48 7.40
C LEU A 57 6.20 -2.65 8.37
N ASP A 58 6.44 -2.35 9.63
CA ASP A 58 6.71 -3.35 10.65
C ASP A 58 5.38 -3.95 11.15
N VAL A 59 5.27 -5.27 11.11
CA VAL A 59 4.06 -6.03 11.48
C VAL A 59 4.37 -7.16 12.44
N VAL A 60 3.37 -7.57 13.21
CA VAL A 60 3.40 -8.69 14.16
C VAL A 60 2.20 -9.61 13.92
N LEU A 61 2.34 -10.87 14.34
CA LEU A 61 1.27 -11.87 14.36
C LEU A 61 0.63 -11.91 15.75
#